data_AF-A0A3A8KMF4-F1
#
_entry.id   AF-A0A3A8KMF4-F1
#
_cell.length_a   1.000
_cell.length_b   1.000
_cell.length_c   1.000
_cell.angle_alpha   90.00
_cell.angle_beta   90.00
_cell.angle_gamma   90.00
#
_symmetry.space_group_name_H-M   'P 1'
#
loop_
_entity.id
_entity.type
_entity.pdbx_description
1 polymer ?
#
loop_
_entity_poly.entity_id
_entity_poly.type
_entity_poly.pdbx_seq_one_letter_code
_entity_poly.pdbx_strand_id
1 'polypeptide(L)'
;MLLALTAAGCEPGLEAAGVREATASRLEDDRVSVAVTLACQEVYGLPRADGKCDADDDRICVSARWYAADDLRFESPLTTVEQCQKVPSIEGMQLTLTSPDAVAKDPGLRILIQADPLATGIILANP
;
A
#
# COMPACT_ATOMS: atom_id res chain seq x y z
N MET A 1 -49.49 -11.45 8.77
CA MET A 1 -48.36 -10.96 9.58
C MET A 1 -47.16 -11.86 9.29
N LEU A 2 -46.31 -11.48 8.34
CA LEU A 2 -44.99 -12.09 8.18
C LEU A 2 -43.97 -11.13 8.77
N LEU A 3 -43.17 -11.64 9.70
CA LEU A 3 -42.14 -10.91 10.43
C LEU A 3 -41.11 -10.32 9.46
N ALA A 4 -41.06 -8.99 9.43
CA ALA A 4 -39.89 -8.26 8.96
C ALA A 4 -38.75 -8.48 9.96
N LEU A 5 -37.79 -9.34 9.63
CA LEU A 5 -36.45 -9.21 10.19
C LEU A 5 -35.78 -8.05 9.48
N THR A 6 -35.92 -6.85 10.03
CA THR A 6 -35.02 -5.74 9.75
C THR A 6 -33.62 -6.21 10.16
N ALA A 7 -32.77 -6.52 9.19
CA ALA A 7 -31.35 -6.72 9.41
C ALA A 7 -30.77 -5.42 9.95
N ALA A 8 -30.75 -5.29 11.28
CA ALA A 8 -30.02 -4.25 11.95
C ALA A 8 -28.52 -4.57 11.79
N GLY A 9 -27.78 -3.72 11.08
CA GLY A 9 -26.42 -3.39 11.49
C GLY A 9 -25.23 -3.90 10.67
N CYS A 10 -25.39 -4.45 9.47
CA CYS A 10 -24.23 -4.64 8.58
C CYS A 10 -24.23 -3.52 7.53
N GLU A 11 -23.64 -2.38 7.87
CA GLU A 11 -23.28 -1.41 6.82
C GLU A 11 -22.26 -2.09 5.89
N PRO A 12 -22.44 -2.05 4.56
CA PRO A 12 -21.41 -2.55 3.65
C PRO A 12 -20.12 -1.79 3.93
N GLY A 13 -19.03 -2.53 4.16
CA GLY A 13 -17.73 -1.94 4.41
C GLY A 13 -17.13 -1.26 3.18
N LEU A 14 -16.11 -0.47 3.42
CA LEU A 14 -15.23 0.07 2.40
C LEU A 14 -13.91 -0.68 2.50
N GLU A 15 -13.52 -1.33 1.41
CA GLU A 15 -12.22 -1.97 1.29
C GLU A 15 -11.32 -1.17 0.33
N ALA A 16 -10.04 -1.08 0.65
CA ALA A 16 -9.06 -0.40 -0.18
C ALA A 16 -7.85 -1.30 -0.45
N ALA A 17 -7.08 -0.96 -1.47
CA ALA A 17 -5.80 -1.60 -1.72
C ALA A 17 -4.80 -1.20 -0.63
N GLY A 18 -4.44 -2.14 0.22
CA GLY A 18 -3.39 -1.98 1.23
C GLY A 18 -2.12 -2.73 0.86
N VAL A 19 -1.06 -2.50 1.65
CA VAL A 19 0.21 -3.23 1.50
C VAL A 19 0.26 -4.33 2.55
N ARG A 20 0.36 -5.59 2.12
CA ARG A 20 0.52 -6.76 3.00
C ARG A 20 1.96 -6.95 3.42
N GLU A 21 2.85 -6.90 2.44
CA GLU A 21 4.28 -7.13 2.61
C GLU A 21 5.06 -6.23 1.65
N ALA A 22 6.24 -5.79 2.08
CA ALA A 22 7.17 -5.09 1.22
C ALA A 22 8.61 -5.44 1.60
N THR A 23 9.49 -5.53 0.61
CA THR A 23 10.93 -5.69 0.80
C THR A 23 11.68 -4.69 -0.07
N ALA A 24 12.72 -4.09 0.49
CA ALA A 24 13.58 -3.15 -0.22
C ALA A 24 14.96 -3.77 -0.40
N SER A 25 15.52 -3.64 -1.60
CA SER A 25 16.87 -4.09 -1.93
C SER A 25 17.60 -3.04 -2.75
N ARG A 26 18.92 -3.00 -2.61
CA ARG A 26 19.77 -2.10 -3.37
C ARG A 26 20.26 -2.79 -4.64
N LEU A 27 20.16 -2.10 -5.77
CA LEU A 27 20.66 -2.54 -7.07
C LEU A 27 22.14 -2.16 -7.23
N GLU A 28 22.80 -2.70 -8.26
CA GLU A 28 24.23 -2.46 -8.53
C GLU A 28 24.57 -0.99 -8.82
N ASP A 29 23.60 -0.22 -9.33
CA ASP A 29 23.71 1.20 -9.64
C ASP A 29 23.24 2.11 -8.48
N ASP A 30 23.17 1.58 -7.26
CA ASP A 30 22.73 2.26 -6.04
C ASP A 30 21.28 2.75 -6.04
N ARG A 31 20.47 2.40 -7.06
CA ARG A 31 19.01 2.54 -6.99
C ARG A 31 18.42 1.53 -6.01
N VAL A 32 17.24 1.83 -5.50
CA VAL A 32 16.52 0.96 -4.56
C VAL A 32 15.31 0.36 -5.27
N SER A 33 15.23 -0.96 -5.27
CA SER A 33 14.09 -1.73 -5.74
C SER A 33 13.23 -2.13 -4.55
N VAL A 34 11.92 -1.94 -4.66
CA VAL A 34 10.94 -2.24 -3.62
C VAL A 34 9.92 -3.20 -4.20
N ALA A 35 9.95 -4.45 -3.75
CA ALA A 35 8.94 -5.45 -4.08
C ALA A 35 7.79 -5.34 -3.06
N VAL A 36 6.56 -5.25 -3.56
CA VAL A 36 5.35 -4.99 -2.79
C VAL A 36 4.33 -6.06 -3.09
N THR A 37 3.71 -6.60 -2.05
CA THR A 37 2.54 -7.47 -2.17
C THR A 37 1.32 -6.75 -1.62
N LEU A 38 0.29 -6.60 -2.45
CA LEU A 38 -0.96 -5.98 -2.09
C LEU A 38 -1.88 -6.94 -1.35
N ALA A 39 -2.78 -6.39 -0.54
CA ALA A 39 -3.90 -7.10 0.04
C ALA A 39 -5.12 -6.19 0.12
N CYS A 40 -6.29 -6.80 0.15
CA CYS A 40 -7.51 -6.07 0.43
C CYS A 40 -7.55 -5.71 1.92
N GLN A 41 -7.73 -4.43 2.22
CA GLN A 41 -7.81 -3.96 3.59
C GLN A 41 -9.15 -3.31 3.87
N GLU A 42 -9.75 -3.73 4.97
CA GLU A 42 -10.96 -3.13 5.51
C GLU A 42 -10.63 -1.76 6.12
N VAL A 43 -11.18 -0.71 5.52
CA VAL A 43 -11.02 0.68 5.98
C VAL A 43 -12.17 1.05 6.92
N TYR A 44 -13.37 0.56 6.64
CA TYR A 44 -14.58 0.80 7.44
C TYR A 44 -15.58 -0.35 7.27
N GLY A 45 -16.42 -0.60 8.28
CA GLY A 45 -17.60 -1.45 8.17
C GLY A 45 -17.31 -2.94 8.39
N LEU A 46 -17.69 -3.78 7.43
CA LEU A 46 -17.42 -5.22 7.41
C LEU A 46 -16.88 -5.62 6.04
N PRO A 47 -15.92 -6.57 5.97
CA PRO A 47 -15.33 -6.99 4.72
C PRO A 47 -16.32 -7.79 3.89
N ARG A 48 -16.10 -7.83 2.59
CA ARG A 48 -17.00 -8.56 1.69
C ARG A 48 -16.88 -10.06 1.89
N ALA A 49 -18.02 -10.74 1.90
CA ALA A 49 -18.08 -12.19 2.05
C ALA A 49 -17.66 -12.96 0.77
N ASP A 50 -17.56 -12.28 -0.39
CA ASP A 50 -17.17 -12.89 -1.66
C ASP A 50 -15.64 -12.92 -1.88
N GLY A 51 -14.87 -12.38 -0.93
CA GLY A 51 -13.41 -12.33 -0.99
C GLY A 51 -12.86 -11.42 -2.08
N LYS A 52 -13.71 -10.57 -2.68
CA LYS A 52 -13.30 -9.52 -3.61
C LYS A 52 -12.95 -8.25 -2.84
N CYS A 53 -12.15 -7.41 -3.46
CA CYS A 53 -11.89 -6.07 -2.99
C CYS A 53 -12.72 -5.04 -3.76
N ASP A 54 -13.17 -3.98 -3.10
CA ASP A 54 -13.83 -2.87 -3.80
C ASP A 54 -12.93 -2.21 -4.84
N ALA A 55 -11.61 -2.30 -4.63
CA ALA A 55 -10.58 -1.79 -5.53
C ALA A 55 -10.12 -2.80 -6.58
N ASP A 56 -10.75 -3.98 -6.69
CA ASP A 56 -10.49 -4.93 -7.78
C ASP A 56 -10.88 -4.31 -9.14
N ASP A 57 -10.14 -4.65 -10.19
CA ASP A 57 -10.28 -4.08 -11.55
C ASP A 57 -10.03 -2.57 -11.66
N ASP A 58 -9.63 -1.90 -10.58
CA ASP A 58 -9.26 -0.48 -10.60
C ASP A 58 -7.78 -0.26 -10.92
N ARG A 59 -7.46 1.02 -11.18
CA ARG A 59 -6.07 1.48 -11.32
C ARG A 59 -5.54 1.81 -9.93
N ILE A 60 -4.59 1.02 -9.45
CA ILE A 60 -3.95 1.21 -8.15
C ILE A 60 -2.57 1.82 -8.32
N CYS A 61 -2.30 2.87 -7.55
CA CYS A 61 -1.03 3.56 -7.50
C CYS A 61 -0.30 3.21 -6.21
N VAL A 62 0.77 2.43 -6.30
CA VAL A 62 1.66 2.21 -5.17
C VAL A 62 2.73 3.29 -5.19
N SER A 63 3.00 3.89 -4.04
CA SER A 63 4.09 4.82 -3.85
C SER A 63 5.09 4.30 -2.83
N ALA A 64 6.38 4.50 -3.11
CA ALA A 64 7.45 4.36 -2.13
C ALA A 64 8.10 5.74 -1.96
N ARG A 65 8.15 6.22 -0.71
CA ARG A 65 8.58 7.57 -0.36
C ARG A 65 9.67 7.51 0.70
N TRP A 66 10.77 8.19 0.48
CA TRP A 66 11.91 8.22 1.40
C TRP A 66 11.84 9.44 2.30
N TYR A 67 12.09 9.22 3.59
CA TYR A 67 12.06 10.24 4.63
C TYR A 67 13.30 10.14 5.50
N ALA A 68 13.71 11.28 6.06
CA ALA A 68 14.68 11.29 7.14
C ALA A 68 14.06 10.66 8.40
N ALA A 69 14.87 9.99 9.23
CA ALA A 69 14.38 9.30 10.44
C ALA A 69 13.76 10.24 11.47
N ASP A 70 14.07 11.53 11.42
CA ASP A 70 13.50 12.56 12.29
C ASP A 70 12.15 13.10 11.79
N ASP A 71 11.77 12.83 10.53
CA ASP A 71 10.41 13.06 10.03
C ASP A 71 9.47 11.94 10.46
N LEU A 72 9.10 11.97 11.74
CA LEU A 72 8.20 10.98 12.36
C LEU A 72 6.76 11.06 11.85
N ARG A 73 6.41 12.10 11.09
CA ARG A 73 5.06 12.31 10.56
C ARG A 73 4.95 12.00 9.07
N PHE A 74 6.06 11.71 8.40
CA PHE A 74 6.11 11.42 6.98
C PHE A 74 5.54 12.57 6.12
N GLU A 75 5.81 13.81 6.51
CA GLU A 75 5.26 15.02 5.86
C GLU A 75 6.13 15.50 4.68
N SER A 76 7.44 15.27 4.71
CA SER A 76 8.41 15.85 3.76
C SER A 76 9.26 14.78 3.08
N PRO A 77 8.73 14.10 2.03
CA PRO A 77 9.50 13.07 1.33
C PRO A 77 10.68 13.68 0.58
N LEU A 78 11.86 13.08 0.76
CA LEU A 78 13.11 13.41 0.06
C LEU A 78 13.12 12.88 -1.38
N THR A 79 12.45 11.75 -1.59
CA THR A 79 12.31 11.09 -2.89
C THR A 79 10.99 10.35 -2.90
N THR A 80 10.35 10.31 -4.06
CA THR A 80 9.10 9.56 -4.28
C THR A 80 9.21 8.81 -5.59
N VAL A 81 8.82 7.55 -5.57
CA VAL A 81 8.47 6.80 -6.77
C VAL A 81 7.02 6.35 -6.64
N GLU A 82 6.28 6.45 -7.73
CA GLU A 82 4.91 5.96 -7.81
C GLU A 82 4.74 5.13 -9.08
N GLN A 83 4.08 3.98 -8.94
CA GLN A 83 3.71 3.13 -10.06
C GLN A 83 2.22 2.84 -9.98
N CYS A 84 1.52 3.20 -11.06
CA CYS A 84 0.11 2.93 -11.20
C CYS A 84 -0.14 1.86 -12.26
N GLN A 85 -0.93 0.85 -11.95
CA GLN A 85 -1.36 -0.15 -12.91
C GLN A 85 -2.78 -0.61 -12.63
N LYS A 86 -3.46 -1.08 -13.68
CA LYS A 86 -4.74 -1.77 -13.51
C LYS A 86 -4.48 -3.16 -12.93
N VAL A 87 -5.19 -3.53 -11.87
CA VAL A 87 -5.01 -4.81 -11.17
C VAL A 87 -6.33 -5.59 -11.18
N PRO A 88 -6.40 -6.75 -11.84
CA PRO A 88 -7.64 -7.55 -11.88
C PRO A 88 -8.09 -8.06 -10.52
N SER A 89 -7.15 -8.24 -9.60
CA SER A 89 -7.40 -8.62 -8.21
C SER A 89 -6.29 -8.05 -7.32
N ILE A 90 -6.68 -7.46 -6.20
CA ILE A 90 -5.75 -6.89 -5.23
C ILE A 90 -5.01 -7.97 -4.46
N GLU A 91 -5.72 -9.02 -4.03
CA GLU A 91 -5.22 -9.96 -3.04
C GLU A 91 -4.00 -10.74 -3.57
N GLY A 92 -2.84 -10.51 -2.96
CA GLY A 92 -1.59 -11.16 -3.33
C GLY A 92 -0.93 -10.62 -4.61
N MET A 93 -1.45 -9.54 -5.21
CA MET A 93 -0.85 -8.93 -6.38
C MET A 93 0.53 -8.37 -6.06
N GLN A 94 1.50 -8.64 -6.94
CA GLN A 94 2.89 -8.20 -6.76
C GLN A 94 3.24 -7.04 -7.69
N LEU A 95 4.00 -6.11 -7.13
CA LEU A 95 4.48 -4.90 -7.77
C LEU A 95 5.93 -4.65 -7.41
N THR A 96 6.69 -4.06 -8.34
CA THR A 96 8.09 -3.69 -8.11
C THR A 96 8.31 -2.25 -8.51
N LEU A 97 8.60 -1.40 -7.53
CA LEU A 97 8.96 -0.01 -7.74
C LEU A 97 10.48 0.11 -7.70
N THR A 98 11.07 0.87 -8.61
CA THR A 98 12.50 1.16 -8.58
C THR A 98 12.69 2.67 -8.51
N SER A 99 13.51 3.15 -7.58
CA SER A 99 13.84 4.58 -7.50
C SER A 99 14.36 5.06 -8.86
N PRO A 100 14.01 6.29 -9.30
CA PRO A 100 14.47 6.79 -10.60
C PRO A 100 16.00 6.97 -10.63
N ASP A 101 16.55 7.41 -9.51
CA ASP A 101 17.97 7.71 -9.32
C ASP A 101 18.55 6.95 -8.11
N ALA A 102 19.87 6.96 -8.00
CA ALA A 102 20.59 6.39 -6.86
C ALA A 102 20.16 7.06 -5.55
N VAL A 103 19.89 6.25 -4.52
CA VAL A 103 19.47 6.74 -3.20
C VAL A 103 20.65 6.65 -2.24
N ALA A 104 20.89 7.69 -1.45
CA ALA A 104 21.98 7.72 -0.48
C ALA A 104 21.96 6.49 0.47
N LYS A 105 23.15 5.96 0.79
CA LYS A 105 23.37 4.90 1.78
C LYS A 105 23.34 5.47 3.19
N ASP A 106 22.18 5.98 3.58
CA ASP A 106 21.97 6.55 4.91
C ASP A 106 21.05 5.62 5.73
N PRO A 107 21.55 5.03 6.84
CA PRO A 107 20.74 4.18 7.73
C PRO A 107 19.66 4.97 8.48
N GLY A 108 19.73 6.30 8.47
CA GLY A 108 18.70 7.21 8.93
C GLY A 108 17.52 7.34 7.97
N LEU A 109 17.58 6.81 6.74
CA LEU A 109 16.44 6.90 5.84
C LEU A 109 15.39 5.81 6.12
N ARG A 110 14.13 6.19 5.97
CA ARG A 110 12.95 5.31 6.06
C ARG A 110 12.16 5.38 4.76
N ILE A 111 11.58 4.26 4.36
CA ILE A 111 10.74 4.16 3.17
C ILE A 111 9.31 3.89 3.63
N LEU A 112 8.37 4.77 3.32
CA LEU A 112 6.94 4.53 3.47
C LEU A 112 6.39 4.00 2.15
N ILE A 113 5.80 2.81 2.18
CA ILE A 113 5.13 2.16 1.05
C ILE A 113 3.63 2.19 1.29
N GLN A 114 2.87 2.79 0.37
CA GLN A 114 1.41 2.92 0.45
C GLN A 114 0.76 2.77 -0.92
N ALA A 115 -0.40 2.12 -0.97
CA ALA A 115 -1.24 1.98 -2.17
C ALA A 115 -2.49 2.86 -2.10
N ASP A 116 -3.08 3.02 -0.91
CA ASP A 116 -4.17 3.95 -0.62
C ASP A 116 -3.86 4.71 0.68
N PRO A 117 -4.06 6.04 0.74
CA PRO A 117 -3.81 6.83 1.96
C PRO A 117 -4.73 6.48 3.14
N LEU A 118 -5.88 5.84 2.89
CA LEU A 118 -6.81 5.37 3.91
C LEU A 118 -6.48 3.96 4.41
N ALA A 119 -5.63 3.22 3.69
CA ALA A 119 -5.20 1.88 4.05
C ALA A 119 -3.85 1.87 4.79
N THR A 120 -3.51 0.73 5.39
CA THR A 120 -2.24 0.52 6.06
C THR A 120 -1.09 0.54 5.06
N GLY A 121 -0.07 1.35 5.38
CA GLY A 121 1.23 1.33 4.72
C GLY A 121 2.26 0.52 5.50
N ILE A 122 3.39 0.22 4.86
CA ILE A 122 4.56 -0.40 5.50
C ILE A 122 5.71 0.60 5.54
N ILE A 123 6.43 0.62 6.66
CA ILE A 123 7.66 1.39 6.81
C ILE A 123 8.85 0.43 6.81
N LEU A 124 9.81 0.65 5.91
CA LEU A 124 11.06 -0.11 5.84
C LEU A 124 12.27 0.77 6.18
N ALA A 125 13.36 0.14 6.61
CA ALA A 125 14.67 0.76 6.59
C ALA A 125 15.19 0.86 5.14
N ASN A 126 15.94 1.91 4.84
CA ASN A 126 16.66 2.02 3.58
C ASN A 126 17.82 1.00 3.54
N PRO A 127 17.92 0.16 2.49
CA PRO A 127 18.90 -0.92 2.38
C PRO A 127 20.31 -0.45 2.01
#